data_AF-A0A160NZK7-F1
#
_entry.id   AF-A0A160NZK7-F1
#
_cell.length_a   1.000
_cell.length_b   1.000
_cell.length_c   1.000
_cell.angle_alpha   90.00
_cell.angle_beta   90.00
_cell.angle_gamma   90.00
#
_symmetry.space_group_name_H-M   'P 1'
#
loop_
_entity.id
_entity.type
_entity.pdbx_description
1 polymer ?
#
loop_
_entity_poly.entity_id
_entity_poly.type
_entity_poly.pdbx_seq_one_letter_code
_entity_poly.pdbx_strand_id
1 'polypeptide(L)'
;MPETAIGGWLTVLADHLKRSIEEGDVPEPSSPQTHWEWHARFPETAQLLGGWFSQDIVDEFPDHDAAVSDYATTTHPQLVARLVGELHELLALPCLDEGDYALAAAELGMEVGPPEPFSHGAWFQSVATALSST
;
A
#
# COMPACT_ATOMS: atom_id res chain seq x y z
N MET A 1 32.41 4.45 10.19
CA MET A 1 31.79 4.61 11.53
C MET A 1 32.39 3.57 12.47
N PRO A 2 32.64 3.87 13.74
CA PRO A 2 33.31 2.92 14.64
C PRO A 2 32.35 1.77 15.04
N GLU A 3 32.83 0.52 14.90
CA GLU A 3 32.05 -0.73 15.11
C GLU A 3 31.43 -0.87 16.50
N THR A 4 32.01 -0.21 17.51
CA THR A 4 31.49 -0.20 18.89
C THR A 4 30.14 0.51 19.01
N ALA A 5 29.88 1.53 18.18
CA ALA A 5 28.59 2.19 18.13
C ALA A 5 27.52 1.24 17.57
N ILE A 6 27.86 0.50 16.51
CA ILE A 6 26.97 -0.49 15.88
C ILE A 6 26.60 -1.60 16.87
N GLY A 7 27.58 -2.10 17.64
CA GLY A 7 27.32 -3.08 18.70
C GLY A 7 26.35 -2.57 19.77
N GLY A 8 26.48 -1.31 20.20
CA GLY A 8 25.56 -0.69 21.15
C GLY A 8 24.12 -0.58 20.62
N TRP A 9 23.95 -0.18 19.36
CA TRP A 9 22.63 -0.13 18.72
C TRP A 9 21.97 -1.50 18.59
N LEU A 10 22.74 -2.54 18.25
CA LEU A 10 22.23 -3.92 18.13
C LEU A 10 21.75 -4.48 19.46
N THR A 11 22.41 -4.16 20.58
CA THR A 11 21.96 -4.59 21.91
C THR A 11 20.65 -3.91 22.32
N VAL A 12 20.50 -2.61 22.06
CA VAL A 12 19.24 -1.89 22.32
C VAL A 12 18.09 -2.46 21.50
N LEU A 13 18.36 -2.78 20.23
CA LEU A 13 17.36 -3.40 19.34
C LEU A 13 16.94 -4.79 19.85
N ALA A 14 17.91 -5.60 20.32
CA ALA A 14 17.66 -6.92 20.87
C ALA A 14 16.82 -6.87 22.16
N ASP A 15 17.09 -5.90 23.04
CA ASP A 15 16.30 -5.71 24.27
C ASP A 15 14.86 -5.25 23.96
N HIS A 16 14.66 -4.42 22.95
CA HIS A 16 13.32 -4.03 22.48
C HIS A 16 12.57 -5.21 21.86
N LEU A 17 13.23 -6.00 21.01
CA LEU A 17 12.65 -7.21 20.42
C LEU A 17 12.24 -8.22 21.50
N LYS A 18 13.10 -8.45 22.50
CA LYS A 18 12.82 -9.37 23.59
C LYS A 18 11.61 -8.91 24.41
N ARG A 19 11.53 -7.61 24.72
CA ARG A 19 10.40 -7.02 25.44
C ARG A 19 9.09 -7.12 24.66
N SER A 20 9.11 -6.84 23.36
CA SER A 20 7.94 -6.97 22.50
C SER A 20 7.40 -8.40 22.45
N ILE A 21 8.29 -9.41 22.44
CA ILE A 21 7.92 -10.84 22.47
C ILE A 21 7.36 -11.25 23.85
N GLU A 22 7.95 -10.76 24.94
CA GLU A 22 7.59 -11.16 26.31
C GLU A 22 6.33 -10.45 26.83
N GLU A 23 6.14 -9.18 26.48
CA GLU A 23 5.03 -8.35 26.97
C GLU A 23 3.86 -8.26 25.99
N GLY A 24 4.05 -8.73 24.74
CA GLY A 24 3.05 -8.61 23.68
C GLY A 24 2.81 -7.16 23.23
N ASP A 25 3.69 -6.24 23.64
CA ASP A 25 3.67 -4.83 23.27
C ASP A 25 4.18 -4.71 21.82
N VAL A 26 3.28 -5.00 20.90
CA VAL A 26 3.46 -4.68 19.48
C VAL A 26 2.92 -3.27 19.31
N PRO A 27 3.72 -2.31 18.80
CA PRO A 27 3.24 -0.97 18.56
C PRO A 27 1.99 -1.04 17.67
N GLU A 28 0.97 -0.26 18.02
CA GLU A 28 -0.25 -0.20 17.22
C GLU A 28 0.13 0.10 15.75
N PRO A 29 -0.51 -0.57 14.78
CA PRO A 29 -0.26 -0.32 13.37
C PRO A 29 -0.57 1.14 13.08
N SER A 30 0.49 1.93 12.96
CA SER A 30 0.43 3.36 12.67
C SER A 30 0.44 3.57 11.15
N SER A 31 -0.20 4.66 10.72
CA SER A 31 -0.16 5.07 9.31
C SER A 31 1.29 5.41 8.93
N PRO A 32 1.79 4.89 7.80
CA PRO A 32 3.10 5.26 7.29
C PRO A 32 3.21 6.79 7.15
N GLN A 33 4.35 7.36 7.52
CA GLN A 33 4.57 8.80 7.55
C GLN A 33 5.38 9.30 6.36
N THR A 34 6.04 8.39 5.64
CA THR A 34 6.99 8.75 4.57
C THR A 34 6.79 7.88 3.34
N HIS A 35 7.10 8.44 2.16
CA HIS A 35 7.04 7.76 0.86
C HIS A 35 7.66 6.35 0.86
N TRP A 36 8.80 6.17 1.53
CA TRP A 36 9.47 4.87 1.58
C TRP A 36 8.76 3.86 2.49
N GLU A 37 8.12 4.29 3.57
CA GLU A 37 7.31 3.41 4.44
C GLU A 37 6.05 2.95 3.72
N TRP A 38 5.43 3.83 2.93
CA TRP A 38 4.30 3.50 2.06
C TRP A 38 4.69 2.42 1.05
N HIS A 39 5.79 2.62 0.31
CA HIS A 39 6.28 1.64 -0.66
C HIS A 39 6.77 0.33 -0.02
N ALA A 40 7.32 0.38 1.19
CA ALA A 40 7.78 -0.82 1.90
C ALA A 40 6.62 -1.66 2.43
N ARG A 41 5.53 -1.01 2.87
CA ARG A 41 4.34 -1.67 3.43
C ARG A 41 3.36 -2.14 2.37
N PHE A 42 3.21 -1.38 1.28
CA PHE A 42 2.26 -1.65 0.20
C PHE A 42 2.95 -1.72 -1.17
N PRO A 43 3.91 -2.65 -1.37
CA PRO A 43 4.69 -2.73 -2.60
C PRO A 43 3.83 -3.06 -3.83
N GLU A 44 2.81 -3.91 -3.71
CA GLU A 44 1.96 -4.28 -4.85
C GLU A 44 0.96 -3.17 -5.16
N THR A 45 0.45 -2.47 -4.13
CA THR A 45 -0.38 -1.27 -4.36
C THR A 45 0.42 -0.18 -5.05
N ALA A 46 1.68 0.07 -4.66
CA ALA A 46 2.56 0.99 -5.35
C ALA A 46 2.85 0.56 -6.80
N GLN A 47 3.00 -0.74 -7.05
CA GLN A 47 3.22 -1.26 -8.40
C GLN A 47 2.01 -1.07 -9.31
N LEU A 48 0.79 -1.32 -8.81
CA LEU A 48 -0.44 -1.05 -9.57
C LEU A 48 -0.58 0.45 -9.84
N LEU A 49 -0.47 1.28 -8.81
CA LEU A 49 -0.75 2.71 -8.90
C LEU A 49 0.31 3.46 -9.71
N GLY A 50 1.60 3.22 -9.45
CA GLY A 50 2.69 3.83 -10.22
C GLY A 50 2.88 3.24 -11.61
N GLY A 51 2.42 2.00 -11.86
CA GLY A 51 2.53 1.35 -13.16
C GLY A 51 1.35 1.65 -14.09
N TRP A 52 0.14 1.25 -13.68
CA TRP A 52 -1.07 1.31 -14.49
C TRP A 52 -1.86 2.62 -14.34
N PHE A 53 -1.71 3.33 -13.22
CA PHE A 53 -2.37 4.63 -12.98
C PHE A 53 -1.40 5.82 -13.11
N SER A 54 -0.44 5.68 -14.02
CA SER A 54 0.45 6.76 -14.46
C SER A 54 -0.29 7.74 -15.37
N GLN A 55 0.32 8.90 -15.67
CA GLN A 55 -0.23 9.92 -16.57
C GLN A 55 -0.68 9.39 -17.95
N ASP A 56 -0.14 8.26 -18.39
CA ASP A 56 -0.42 7.67 -19.71
C ASP A 56 -1.67 6.77 -19.72
N ILE A 57 -2.34 6.55 -18.59
CA ILE A 57 -3.52 5.66 -18.50
C ILE A 57 -4.63 6.02 -19.49
N VAL A 58 -4.86 7.32 -19.76
CA VAL A 58 -5.92 7.79 -20.66
C VAL A 58 -5.61 7.46 -22.13
N ASP A 59 -4.33 7.30 -22.45
CA ASP A 59 -3.86 6.93 -23.78
C ASP A 59 -3.74 5.40 -23.94
N GLU A 60 -3.45 4.66 -22.85
CA GLU A 60 -3.30 3.19 -22.87
C GLU A 60 -4.61 2.43 -22.64
N PHE A 61 -5.52 2.97 -21.82
CA PHE A 61 -6.73 2.27 -21.40
C PHE A 61 -7.99 3.11 -21.61
N PRO A 62 -9.10 2.48 -22.05
CA PRO A 62 -10.35 3.18 -22.25
C PRO A 62 -11.00 3.62 -20.93
N ASP A 63 -10.80 2.85 -19.85
CA ASP A 63 -11.39 3.07 -18.53
C ASP A 63 -10.49 2.53 -17.41
N HIS A 64 -10.68 3.01 -16.18
CA HIS A 64 -9.94 2.56 -14.99
C HIS A 64 -10.14 1.06 -14.72
N ASP A 65 -11.35 0.55 -14.97
CA ASP A 65 -11.66 -0.89 -14.82
C ASP A 65 -10.90 -1.74 -15.85
N ALA A 66 -10.64 -1.20 -17.05
CA ALA A 66 -9.85 -1.90 -18.05
C ALA A 66 -8.38 -2.03 -17.63
N ALA A 67 -7.83 -1.00 -16.98
CA ALA A 67 -6.47 -1.04 -16.40
C ALA A 67 -6.37 -2.06 -15.24
N VAL A 68 -7.37 -2.10 -14.35
CA VAL A 68 -7.43 -3.09 -13.26
C VAL A 68 -7.56 -4.51 -13.82
N SER A 69 -8.40 -4.70 -14.83
CA SER A 69 -8.57 -6.00 -15.49
C SER A 69 -7.30 -6.44 -16.21
N ASP A 70 -6.62 -5.53 -16.92
CA ASP A 70 -5.35 -5.81 -17.58
C ASP A 70 -4.32 -6.28 -16.55
N TYR A 71 -4.12 -5.51 -15.48
CA TYR A 71 -3.25 -5.89 -14.36
C TYR A 71 -3.57 -7.29 -13.82
N ALA A 72 -4.84 -7.61 -13.58
CA ALA A 72 -5.25 -8.92 -13.08
C ALA A 72 -4.92 -10.07 -14.05
N THR A 73 -4.93 -9.80 -15.35
CA THR A 73 -4.64 -10.80 -16.40
C THR A 73 -3.16 -10.93 -16.72
N THR A 74 -2.38 -9.86 -16.60
CA THR A 74 -0.95 -9.83 -16.92
C THR A 74 -0.07 -10.19 -15.73
N THR A 75 -0.55 -9.94 -14.51
CA THR A 75 0.21 -10.12 -13.28
C THR A 75 -0.03 -11.51 -12.67
N HIS A 76 0.97 -12.04 -11.99
CA HIS A 76 0.88 -13.36 -11.36
C HIS A 76 -0.23 -13.39 -10.29
N PRO A 77 -1.10 -14.42 -10.23
CA PRO A 77 -2.26 -14.46 -9.32
C PRO A 77 -1.92 -14.29 -7.83
N GLN A 78 -0.73 -14.72 -7.40
CA GLN A 78 -0.27 -14.53 -6.02
C GLN A 78 -0.01 -13.05 -5.67
N LEU A 79 0.44 -12.26 -6.64
CA LEU A 79 0.66 -10.82 -6.45
C LEU A 79 -0.69 -10.08 -6.45
N VAL A 80 -1.65 -10.54 -7.26
CA VAL A 80 -3.04 -10.04 -7.22
C VAL A 80 -3.68 -10.31 -5.85
N ALA A 81 -3.53 -11.53 -5.31
CA ALA A 81 -4.02 -11.85 -3.97
C ALA A 81 -3.34 -11.03 -2.87
N ARG A 82 -2.04 -10.75 -3.02
CA ARG A 82 -1.28 -9.88 -2.11
C ARG A 82 -1.78 -8.43 -2.17
N LEU A 83 -1.99 -7.89 -3.36
CA LEU A 83 -2.57 -6.57 -3.57
C LEU A 83 -3.95 -6.45 -2.90
N VAL A 84 -4.82 -7.46 -3.04
CA VAL A 84 -6.12 -7.48 -2.35
C VAL A 84 -5.94 -7.43 -0.83
N GLY A 85 -4.97 -8.16 -0.28
CA GLY A 85 -4.64 -8.09 1.14
C GLY A 85 -4.14 -6.71 1.57
N GLU A 86 -3.26 -6.10 0.78
CA GLU A 86 -2.69 -4.78 1.00
C GLU A 86 -3.78 -3.68 0.94
N LEU A 87 -4.73 -3.75 0.00
CA LEU A 87 -5.87 -2.84 -0.08
C LEU A 87 -6.81 -2.97 1.12
N HIS A 88 -7.07 -4.20 1.59
CA HIS A 88 -7.86 -4.39 2.80
C HIS A 88 -7.13 -3.90 4.05
N GLU A 89 -5.81 -4.06 4.12
CA GLU A 89 -5.01 -3.50 5.21
C GLU A 89 -5.06 -1.97 5.19
N LEU A 90 -4.92 -1.34 4.02
CA LEU A 90 -5.05 0.11 3.84
C LEU A 90 -6.41 0.61 4.34
N LEU A 91 -7.49 -0.03 3.92
CA LEU A 91 -8.87 0.33 4.31
C LEU A 91 -9.17 0.04 5.79
N ALA A 92 -8.41 -0.84 6.43
CA ALA A 92 -8.56 -1.19 7.84
C ALA A 92 -7.76 -0.27 8.78
N LEU A 93 -6.93 0.65 8.25
CA LEU A 93 -6.20 1.60 9.09
C LEU A 93 -7.19 2.59 9.75
N PRO A 94 -7.31 2.59 11.08
CA PRO A 94 -8.38 3.28 11.80
C PRO A 94 -8.27 4.81 11.78
N CYS A 95 -7.21 5.36 11.18
CA CYS A 95 -6.88 6.79 11.19
C CYS A 95 -6.87 7.45 9.81
N LEU A 96 -7.26 6.76 8.73
CA LEU A 96 -7.29 7.36 7.39
C LEU A 96 -8.66 7.99 7.09
N ASP A 97 -8.69 9.30 6.89
CA ASP A 97 -9.81 9.99 6.27
C ASP A 97 -9.71 10.00 4.74
N GLU A 98 -10.71 10.56 4.05
CA GLU A 98 -10.72 10.63 2.58
C GLU A 98 -9.54 11.45 2.01
N GLY A 99 -9.06 12.45 2.74
CA GLY A 99 -7.85 13.20 2.38
C GLY A 99 -6.58 12.39 2.58
N ASP A 100 -6.53 11.55 3.60
CA ASP A 100 -5.41 10.64 3.84
C ASP A 100 -5.35 9.52 2.78
N TYR A 101 -6.49 9.04 2.27
CA TYR A 101 -6.51 8.11 1.15
C TYR A 101 -5.99 8.74 -0.15
N ALA A 102 -6.31 10.00 -0.41
CA ALA A 102 -5.78 10.74 -1.54
C ALA A 102 -4.27 10.97 -1.42
N LEU A 103 -3.78 11.28 -0.21
CA LEU A 103 -2.35 11.41 0.07
C LEU A 103 -1.65 10.05 -0.09
N ALA A 104 -2.20 8.98 0.47
CA ALA A 104 -1.65 7.64 0.31
C ALA A 104 -1.60 7.22 -1.16
N ALA A 105 -2.63 7.52 -1.95
CA ALA A 105 -2.65 7.27 -3.39
C ALA A 105 -1.49 7.99 -4.10
N ALA A 106 -1.31 9.29 -3.83
CA ALA A 106 -0.23 10.09 -4.39
C ALA A 106 1.16 9.58 -3.96
N GLU A 107 1.33 9.24 -2.68
CA GLU A 107 2.56 8.67 -2.12
C GLU A 107 2.87 7.27 -2.67
N LEU A 108 1.86 6.53 -3.13
CA LEU A 108 2.00 5.23 -3.79
C LEU A 108 2.16 5.37 -5.32
N GLY A 109 2.24 6.59 -5.84
CA GLY A 109 2.53 6.86 -7.25
C GLY A 109 1.30 6.98 -8.15
N MET A 110 0.09 7.10 -7.60
CA MET A 110 -1.12 7.37 -8.40
C MET A 110 -1.06 8.82 -8.92
N GLU A 111 -0.93 8.97 -10.24
CA GLU A 111 -0.90 10.30 -10.87
C GLU A 111 -2.26 10.70 -11.44
N VAL A 112 -3.10 9.72 -11.79
CA VAL A 112 -4.47 9.93 -12.25
C VAL A 112 -5.44 9.50 -11.15
N GLY A 113 -6.26 10.45 -10.69
CA GLY A 113 -7.25 10.24 -9.64
C GLY A 113 -8.37 9.26 -10.03
N PRO A 114 -9.14 8.75 -9.05
CA PRO A 114 -10.19 7.76 -9.28
C PRO A 114 -11.29 8.31 -10.21
N PRO A 115 -12.01 7.42 -10.93
CA PRO A 115 -13.07 7.83 -11.84
C PRO A 115 -14.25 8.43 -11.07
N GLU A 116 -14.81 9.55 -11.54
CA GLU A 116 -16.04 10.10 -10.96
C GLU A 116 -17.20 9.09 -11.09
N PRO A 117 -18.04 8.88 -10.06
CA PRO A 117 -18.17 9.65 -8.82
C PRO A 117 -17.46 9.03 -7.60
N PHE A 118 -16.49 8.14 -7.79
CA PHE A 118 -15.84 7.46 -6.69
C PHE A 118 -14.89 8.38 -5.92
N SER A 119 -14.95 8.29 -4.59
CA SER A 119 -13.89 8.79 -3.71
C SER A 119 -12.73 7.78 -3.70
N HIS A 120 -11.52 8.18 -3.28
CA HIS A 120 -10.35 7.30 -3.26
C HIS A 120 -10.59 6.05 -2.41
N GLY A 121 -11.16 6.21 -1.20
CA GLY A 121 -11.51 5.08 -0.34
C GLY A 121 -12.55 4.15 -0.99
N ALA A 122 -13.59 4.73 -1.60
CA ALA A 122 -14.63 3.96 -2.29
C ALA A 122 -14.09 3.22 -3.53
N TRP A 123 -13.16 3.85 -4.25
CA TRP A 123 -12.51 3.25 -5.40
C TRP A 123 -11.59 2.10 -5.00
N PHE A 124 -10.74 2.27 -3.99
CA PHE A 124 -9.91 1.17 -3.46
C PHE A 124 -10.75 -0.04 -3.03
N GLN A 125 -11.90 0.20 -2.40
CA GLN A 125 -12.84 -0.86 -2.03
C GLN A 125 -13.44 -1.56 -3.27
N SER A 126 -13.78 -0.80 -4.30
CA SER A 126 -14.26 -1.34 -5.59
C SER A 126 -13.20 -2.23 -6.25
N VAL A 127 -11.95 -1.75 -6.33
CA VAL A 127 -10.82 -2.50 -6.89
C VAL A 127 -10.57 -3.79 -6.11
N ALA A 128 -10.54 -3.73 -4.77
CA ALA A 128 -10.37 -4.91 -3.93
C ALA A 128 -11.48 -5.95 -4.17
N THR A 129 -12.72 -5.49 -4.34
CA THR A 129 -13.89 -6.36 -4.62
C THR A 129 -13.79 -7.02 -6.00
N ALA A 130 -13.40 -6.25 -7.03
CA ALA A 130 -13.25 -6.74 -8.39
C ALA A 130 -12.15 -7.81 -8.49
N LEU A 131 -10.98 -7.54 -7.88
CA LEU A 131 -9.84 -8.46 -7.87
C LEU A 131 -10.09 -9.71 -7.02
N SER A 132 -10.90 -9.61 -5.95
CA SER A 132 -11.30 -10.76 -5.14
C SER A 132 -12.30 -11.70 -5.84
N SER A 133 -12.95 -11.21 -6.89
CA SER A 133 -13.97 -11.95 -7.65
C SER A 133 -13.42 -12.66 -8.89
N THR A 134 -12.12 -12.53 -9.15
CA THR A 134 -11.39 -13.13 -10.27
C THR A 134 -10.78 -14.48 -9.85
#